data_AF-A0A9P9EE28-F1
#
_entry.id   AF-A0A9P9EE28-F1
#
_cell.length_a   1.000
_cell.length_b   1.000
_cell.length_c   1.000
_cell.angle_alpha   90.00
_cell.angle_beta   90.00
_cell.angle_gamma   90.00
#
_symmetry.space_group_name_H-M   'P 1'
#
loop_
_entity.id
_entity.type
_entity.pdbx_description
1 polymer ?
#
loop_
_entity_poly.entity_id
_entity_poly.type
_entity_poly.pdbx_seq_one_letter_code
_entity_poly.pdbx_strand_id
1 'polypeptide(L)'
;MVGVPGRSKACLNCRARKLKAGTLTQTTSPSPSPAAVSGRPHRWSIYVPPPGDDPVPIPKSPDLKIHEQRQLIARFIDDFCPKLDPTLNACERLHHYWVYVLPQIHSTVDLLDRAMLTLSAAFLGRMVGDERLRKLSMVMYGHAISDLSRVMSVANFCPNDAVLAAIMCLGMSEIYSPPSRAAVDHGWVSHNKGGGELLKARGASVLQSRLGMGLFLHFRVTGLWTQLVFDASILLQSQPGNQACKSVPFPFADRGLRSISQIASENSLYDMLIERLVDIPGLLHDVNALSGRRGFLKGSDYCGEVTQLARWLLIKIRLAVHMDYPSLGDSLPMPR
;
A
#
# COMPACT_ATOMS: atom_id res chain seq x y z
N MET A 1 42.12 13.69 9.51
CA MET A 1 43.18 13.69 10.55
C MET A 1 42.94 14.93 11.40
N VAL A 2 42.69 14.91 12.70
CA VAL A 2 42.87 13.96 13.82
C VAL A 2 41.80 14.32 14.87
N GLY A 3 41.24 13.34 15.56
CA GLY A 3 40.21 13.56 16.59
C GLY A 3 40.77 13.65 18.02
N VAL A 4 39.91 14.03 18.98
CA VAL A 4 39.84 13.43 20.33
C VAL A 4 38.38 13.48 20.83
N PRO A 5 37.82 12.35 21.30
CA PRO A 5 36.48 12.25 21.90
C PRO A 5 36.51 12.22 23.44
N GLY A 6 35.36 12.53 24.05
CA GLY A 6 35.01 12.01 25.39
C GLY A 6 35.02 13.02 26.55
N ARG A 7 33.84 13.60 26.84
CA ARG A 7 33.29 13.80 28.21
C ARG A 7 31.91 14.45 28.11
N SER A 8 30.85 13.64 28.21
CA SER A 8 29.51 14.15 28.49
C SER A 8 29.50 14.80 29.88
N LYS A 9 29.15 16.08 29.97
CA LYS A 9 28.94 16.77 31.25
C LYS A 9 27.69 16.16 31.92
N ALA A 10 27.88 15.33 32.94
CA ALA A 10 26.77 14.87 33.79
C ALA A 10 26.11 16.09 34.47
N CYS A 11 24.78 16.11 34.52
CA CYS A 11 24.02 17.18 35.17
C CYS A 11 24.25 17.20 36.70
N LEU A 12 24.00 18.35 37.33
CA LEU A 12 24.23 18.57 38.76
C LEU A 12 23.54 17.52 39.65
N ASN A 13 22.38 17.00 39.23
CA ASN A 13 21.62 15.98 39.96
C ASN A 13 22.33 14.60 40.03
N CYS A 14 23.24 14.30 39.10
CA CYS A 14 24.03 13.06 39.11
C CYS A 14 25.29 13.17 39.99
N ARG A 15 25.81 14.38 40.22
CA ARG A 15 26.93 14.61 41.16
C ARG A 15 26.48 14.51 42.62
N ALA A 16 25.27 14.96 42.93
CA ALA A 16 24.74 14.95 44.29
C ALA A 16 24.55 13.54 44.88
N ARG A 17 24.41 12.49 44.05
CA ARG A 17 24.19 11.11 44.51
C ARG A 17 25.46 10.30 44.81
N LYS A 18 26.67 10.87 44.64
CA LYS A 18 27.93 10.12 44.81
C LYS A 18 28.68 10.38 46.13
N LEU A 19 28.05 10.98 47.13
CA LEU A 19 28.68 11.22 48.44
C LEU A 19 27.87 10.58 49.57
N LYS A 20 28.21 9.33 49.91
CA LYS A 20 28.43 8.83 51.29
C LYS A 20 28.52 7.30 51.29
N ALA A 21 29.76 6.80 51.23
CA ALA A 21 30.12 5.52 51.82
C ALA A 21 31.39 5.79 52.64
N GLY A 22 31.22 5.87 53.96
CA GLY A 22 32.27 6.12 54.94
C GLY A 22 31.94 5.31 56.20
N THR A 23 32.83 4.36 56.45
CA THR A 23 32.93 3.34 57.51
C THR A 23 32.81 3.90 58.94
N LEU A 24 32.22 3.13 59.89
CA LEU A 24 32.86 2.62 61.13
C LEU A 24 31.88 2.07 62.21
N THR A 25 32.14 0.80 62.59
CA THR A 25 32.14 0.15 63.94
C THR A 25 31.04 0.36 64.99
N GLN A 26 30.52 -0.79 65.48
CA GLN A 26 30.24 -1.28 66.87
C GLN A 26 29.59 -0.30 67.90
N THR A 27 28.62 -0.63 68.75
CA THR A 27 28.49 -1.74 69.73
C THR A 27 27.07 -1.74 70.39
N THR A 28 26.59 -2.93 70.80
CA THR A 28 25.74 -3.27 71.99
C THR A 28 24.40 -2.55 72.32
N SER A 29 23.32 -3.35 72.38
CA SER A 29 22.07 -3.21 73.17
C SER A 29 22.26 -3.65 74.65
N PRO A 30 21.34 -3.48 75.65
CA PRO A 30 19.86 -3.41 75.58
C PRO A 30 19.04 -2.51 76.59
N SER A 31 17.83 -2.11 76.16
CA SER A 31 16.50 -2.06 76.87
C SER A 31 16.27 -1.20 78.16
N PRO A 32 15.03 -1.08 78.72
CA PRO A 32 13.92 -0.23 78.23
C PRO A 32 13.20 0.60 79.33
N SER A 33 12.51 1.69 78.98
CA SER A 33 11.32 2.19 79.71
C SER A 33 10.49 3.22 78.92
N PRO A 34 9.18 3.33 79.17
CA PRO A 34 8.19 3.67 78.14
C PRO A 34 7.83 5.16 78.14
N ALA A 35 7.83 5.76 76.96
CA ALA A 35 7.32 7.11 76.75
C ALA A 35 6.05 7.07 75.89
N ALA A 36 4.97 7.55 76.51
CA ALA A 36 3.92 8.38 75.94
C ALA A 36 3.38 8.03 74.54
N VAL A 37 2.15 7.50 74.54
CA VAL A 37 1.25 7.50 73.39
C VAL A 37 1.04 8.94 72.93
N SER A 38 1.67 9.33 71.82
CA SER A 38 1.30 10.52 71.07
C SER A 38 0.90 10.08 69.67
N GLY A 39 -0.38 10.31 69.33
CA GLY A 39 -0.97 9.98 68.06
C GLY A 39 -0.23 10.68 66.93
N ARG A 40 0.39 9.89 66.04
CA ARG A 40 0.83 10.35 64.73
C ARG A 40 -0.05 9.70 63.67
N PRO A 41 -0.40 10.43 62.59
CA PRO A 41 -1.26 9.91 61.54
C PRO A 41 -0.61 8.67 60.91
N HIS A 42 -1.41 7.61 60.77
CA HIS A 42 -0.99 6.35 60.16
C HIS A 42 -0.47 6.60 58.74
N ARG A 43 0.86 6.67 58.61
CA ARG A 43 1.54 6.58 57.32
C ARG A 43 1.52 5.12 56.94
N TRP A 44 0.71 4.76 55.95
CA TRP A 44 0.73 3.43 55.34
C TRP A 44 2.14 3.16 54.81
N SER A 45 2.95 2.42 55.56
CA SER A 45 4.19 1.86 55.06
C SER A 45 3.83 0.57 54.32
N ILE A 46 3.78 0.64 52.99
CA ILE A 46 3.73 -0.57 52.18
C ILE A 46 5.09 -1.24 52.35
N TYR A 47 5.12 -2.36 53.07
CA TYR A 47 6.30 -3.21 53.14
C TYR A 47 6.48 -3.85 51.77
N VAL A 48 7.47 -3.37 51.03
CA VAL A 48 7.98 -4.08 49.85
C VAL A 48 9.07 -5.01 50.38
N PRO A 49 8.86 -6.35 50.38
CA PRO A 49 9.91 -7.27 50.76
C PRO A 49 11.14 -7.01 49.89
N PRO A 50 12.36 -7.14 50.44
CA PRO A 50 13.57 -7.03 49.64
C PRO A 50 13.44 -8.02 48.46
N PRO A 51 13.66 -7.57 47.21
CA PRO A 51 13.61 -8.46 46.07
C PRO A 51 14.57 -9.62 46.36
N GLY A 52 14.10 -10.86 46.19
CA GLY A 52 14.97 -12.02 46.24
C GLY A 52 16.15 -11.81 45.28
N ASP A 53 17.32 -12.35 45.61
CA ASP A 53 18.59 -12.12 44.91
C ASP A 53 18.62 -12.60 43.44
N ASP A 54 17.49 -13.02 42.89
CA ASP A 54 17.33 -13.30 41.48
C ASP A 54 17.04 -11.99 40.72
N PRO A 55 18.01 -11.46 39.94
CA PRO A 55 17.77 -10.28 39.13
C PRO A 55 16.68 -10.60 38.12
N VAL A 56 15.47 -10.07 38.36
CA VAL A 56 14.38 -10.10 37.37
C VAL A 56 14.94 -9.45 36.10
N PRO A 57 15.02 -10.17 34.97
CA PRO A 57 15.57 -9.61 33.74
C PRO A 57 14.77 -8.38 33.36
N ILE A 58 15.43 -7.23 33.24
CA ILE A 58 14.79 -6.03 32.69
C ILE A 58 14.32 -6.42 31.29
N PRO A 59 13.01 -6.30 30.98
CA PRO A 59 12.51 -6.60 29.64
C PRO A 59 13.31 -5.82 28.61
N LYS A 60 13.77 -6.50 27.56
CA LYS A 60 14.47 -5.82 26.46
C LYS A 60 13.57 -4.74 25.90
N SER A 61 14.11 -3.54 25.69
CA SER A 61 13.39 -2.46 25.02
C SER A 61 12.87 -2.96 23.67
N PRO A 62 11.63 -2.61 23.29
CA PRO A 62 11.09 -2.97 21.99
C PRO A 62 11.97 -2.47 20.84
N ASP A 63 11.98 -3.19 19.72
CA ASP A 63 12.71 -2.76 18.54
C ASP A 63 12.07 -1.49 17.94
N LEU A 64 12.80 -0.38 18.02
CA LEU A 64 12.38 0.92 17.50
C LEU A 64 11.97 0.85 16.02
N LYS A 65 12.66 0.05 15.20
CA LYS A 65 12.40 -0.04 13.77
C LYS A 65 11.02 -0.60 13.47
N ILE A 66 10.56 -1.57 14.25
CA ILE A 66 9.24 -2.19 14.11
C ILE A 66 8.15 -1.16 14.43
N HIS A 67 8.36 -0.33 15.47
CA HIS A 67 7.41 0.70 15.84
C HIS A 67 7.32 1.82 14.80
N GLU A 68 8.45 2.28 14.27
CA GLU A 68 8.50 3.28 13.19
C GLU A 68 7.79 2.77 11.93
N GLN A 69 8.04 1.51 11.54
CA GLN A 69 7.36 0.88 10.40
C GLN A 69 5.84 0.81 10.61
N ARG A 70 5.39 0.41 11.80
CA ARG A 70 3.95 0.34 12.12
C ARG A 70 3.28 1.70 12.09
N GLN A 71 3.95 2.75 12.61
CA GLN A 71 3.44 4.12 12.56
C GLN A 71 3.33 4.63 11.12
N LEU A 72 4.33 4.32 10.27
CA LEU A 72 4.31 4.72 8.87
C LEU A 72 3.17 4.05 8.11
N ILE A 73 2.95 2.74 8.33
CA ILE A 73 1.83 1.99 7.73
C ILE A 73 0.48 2.54 8.22
N ALA A 74 0.33 2.79 9.53
CA ALA A 74 -0.90 3.34 10.09
C ALA A 74 -1.25 4.69 9.46
N ARG A 75 -0.28 5.60 9.40
CA ARG A 75 -0.43 6.90 8.75
C ARG A 75 -0.80 6.75 7.27
N PHE A 76 -0.15 5.84 6.55
CA PHE A 76 -0.49 5.57 5.16
C PHE A 76 -1.96 5.16 5.02
N ILE A 77 -2.47 4.29 5.87
CA ILE A 77 -3.88 3.84 5.79
C ILE A 77 -4.84 5.00 6.06
N ASP A 78 -4.56 5.81 7.08
CA ASP A 78 -5.37 6.98 7.42
C ASP A 78 -5.42 8.02 6.29
N ASP A 79 -4.32 8.21 5.56
CA ASP A 79 -4.21 9.18 4.47
C ASP A 79 -4.68 8.61 3.12
N PHE A 80 -4.43 7.33 2.85
CA PHE A 80 -4.74 6.66 1.57
C PHE A 80 -6.19 6.23 1.49
N CYS A 81 -6.75 5.75 2.59
CA CYS A 81 -8.13 5.37 2.64
C CYS A 81 -8.93 6.52 3.29
N PRO A 82 -9.82 7.22 2.57
CA PRO A 82 -10.65 8.25 3.18
C PRO A 82 -11.36 7.61 4.37
N LYS A 83 -11.42 8.30 5.52
CA LYS A 83 -12.12 7.82 6.73
C LYS A 83 -13.48 7.29 6.30
N LEU A 84 -13.58 5.96 6.18
CA LEU A 84 -14.84 5.33 5.87
C LEU A 84 -15.74 5.71 7.03
N ASP A 85 -16.85 6.39 6.71
CA ASP A 85 -17.91 6.54 7.67
C ASP A 85 -18.24 5.09 8.13
N PRO A 86 -18.23 4.79 9.45
CA PRO A 86 -18.52 3.45 9.96
C PRO A 86 -19.89 2.91 9.51
N THR A 87 -20.70 3.73 8.84
CA THR A 87 -22.00 3.40 8.25
C THR A 87 -21.99 2.96 6.79
N LEU A 88 -20.86 2.98 6.07
CA LEU A 88 -20.85 2.58 4.65
C LEU A 88 -21.28 1.12 4.51
N ASN A 89 -22.35 0.90 3.76
CA ASN A 89 -22.89 -0.42 3.49
C ASN A 89 -21.85 -1.24 2.72
N ALA A 90 -21.96 -2.58 2.79
CA ALA A 90 -21.07 -3.47 2.03
C ALA A 90 -21.05 -3.14 0.52
N CYS A 91 -22.18 -2.67 -0.02
CA CYS A 91 -22.35 -2.25 -1.41
C CYS A 91 -21.70 -0.91 -1.77
N GLU A 92 -21.26 -0.12 -0.78
CA GLU A 92 -20.63 1.20 -0.94
C GLU A 92 -19.12 1.15 -0.68
N ARG A 93 -18.58 -0.02 -0.33
CA ARG A 93 -17.14 -0.18 -0.11
C ARG A 93 -16.37 0.06 -1.41
N LEU A 94 -15.44 1.00 -1.35
CA LEU A 94 -14.55 1.35 -2.46
C LEU A 94 -13.55 0.22 -2.75
N HIS A 95 -12.97 0.22 -3.94
CA HIS A 95 -11.94 -0.74 -4.37
C HIS A 95 -10.62 -0.68 -3.64
N HIS A 96 -10.43 0.32 -2.79
CA HIS A 96 -9.31 0.41 -1.88
C HIS A 96 -9.54 -0.43 -0.62
N TYR A 97 -10.68 -1.13 -0.46
CA TYR A 97 -11.00 -1.91 0.73
C TYR A 97 -9.95 -2.99 1.07
N TRP A 98 -9.26 -3.54 0.07
CA TRP A 98 -8.19 -4.50 0.31
C TRP A 98 -7.08 -3.92 1.21
N VAL A 99 -6.82 -2.61 1.16
CA VAL A 99 -5.81 -1.92 1.99
C VAL A 99 -6.19 -1.96 3.49
N TYR A 100 -7.49 -1.86 3.82
CA TYR A 100 -7.96 -1.95 5.20
C TYR A 100 -7.76 -3.33 5.83
N VAL A 101 -7.66 -4.37 5.01
CA VAL A 101 -7.46 -5.74 5.50
C VAL A 101 -5.98 -6.04 5.74
N LEU A 102 -5.06 -5.32 5.08
CA LEU A 102 -3.63 -5.57 5.16
C LEU A 102 -3.06 -5.54 6.59
N PRO A 103 -3.45 -4.62 7.50
CA PRO A 103 -2.94 -4.64 8.87
C PRO A 103 -3.29 -5.90 9.66
N GLN A 104 -4.38 -6.57 9.30
CA GLN A 104 -4.81 -7.77 10.01
C GLN A 104 -3.94 -8.98 9.67
N ILE A 105 -3.23 -8.92 8.54
CA ILE A 105 -2.34 -9.97 8.05
C ILE A 105 -0.87 -9.56 8.06
N HIS A 106 -0.57 -8.29 8.38
CA HIS A 106 0.79 -7.80 8.59
C HIS A 106 1.48 -8.65 9.67
N SER A 107 2.81 -8.76 9.65
CA SER A 107 3.65 -9.54 10.59
C SER A 107 3.56 -11.07 10.51
N THR A 108 2.78 -11.62 9.57
CA THR A 108 2.76 -13.07 9.32
C THR A 108 3.64 -13.49 8.14
N VAL A 109 3.99 -12.56 7.24
CA VAL A 109 4.73 -12.83 6.00
C VAL A 109 5.70 -11.68 5.69
N ASP A 110 7.01 -11.95 5.76
CA ASP A 110 8.08 -10.96 5.55
C ASP A 110 7.95 -10.21 4.21
N LEU A 111 7.55 -10.90 3.15
CA LEU A 111 7.35 -10.33 1.82
C LEU A 111 6.26 -9.25 1.83
N LEU A 112 5.12 -9.53 2.47
CA LEU A 112 3.99 -8.60 2.50
C LEU A 112 4.35 -7.36 3.33
N ASP A 113 4.98 -7.54 4.49
CA ASP A 113 5.39 -6.43 5.34
C ASP A 113 6.33 -5.47 4.62
N ARG A 114 7.27 -6.02 3.84
CA ARG A 114 8.20 -5.23 3.05
C ARG A 114 7.50 -4.52 1.89
N ALA A 115 6.57 -5.20 1.20
CA ALA A 115 5.78 -4.59 0.13
C ALA A 115 4.86 -3.47 0.66
N MET A 116 4.24 -3.66 1.83
CA MET A 116 3.45 -2.62 2.50
C MET A 116 4.31 -1.42 2.87
N LEU A 117 5.48 -1.64 3.48
CA LEU A 117 6.41 -0.56 3.81
C LEU A 117 6.85 0.21 2.56
N THR A 118 7.14 -0.49 1.46
CA THR A 118 7.45 0.12 0.16
C THR A 118 6.31 1.03 -0.31
N LEU A 119 5.07 0.53 -0.33
CA LEU A 119 3.90 1.33 -0.73
C LEU A 119 3.69 2.54 0.19
N SER A 120 3.72 2.35 1.50
CA SER A 120 3.53 3.43 2.48
C SER A 120 4.58 4.52 2.33
N ALA A 121 5.86 4.14 2.18
CA ALA A 121 6.96 5.07 1.98
C ALA A 121 6.86 5.80 0.62
N ALA A 122 6.47 5.08 -0.44
CA ALA A 122 6.28 5.66 -1.78
C ALA A 122 5.17 6.72 -1.77
N PHE A 123 4.01 6.35 -1.22
CA PHE A 123 2.84 7.23 -1.15
C PHE A 123 3.13 8.46 -0.29
N LEU A 124 3.53 8.29 0.97
CA LEU A 124 3.76 9.41 1.89
C LEU A 124 4.94 10.28 1.43
N GLY A 125 5.99 9.67 0.90
CA GLY A 125 7.12 10.40 0.32
C GLY A 125 6.72 11.28 -0.86
N ARG A 126 5.77 10.83 -1.69
CA ARG A 126 5.21 11.66 -2.77
C ARG A 126 4.28 12.75 -2.23
N MET A 127 3.32 12.38 -1.39
CA MET A 127 2.26 13.29 -0.91
C MET A 127 2.82 14.43 -0.05
N VAL A 128 3.84 14.16 0.77
CA VAL A 128 4.46 15.15 1.66
C VAL A 128 5.72 15.77 1.05
N GLY A 129 6.21 15.23 -0.07
CA GLY A 129 7.47 15.68 -0.69
C GLY A 129 8.73 15.28 0.10
N ASP A 130 8.67 14.19 0.86
CA ASP A 130 9.81 13.69 1.65
C ASP A 130 10.71 12.75 0.83
N GLU A 131 11.85 13.27 0.42
CA GLU A 131 12.85 12.53 -0.36
C GLU A 131 13.48 11.35 0.41
N ARG A 132 13.52 11.39 1.76
CA ARG A 132 14.02 10.26 2.54
C ARG A 132 13.07 9.07 2.45
N LEU A 133 11.76 9.32 2.51
CA LEU A 133 10.74 8.28 2.34
C LEU A 133 10.75 7.73 0.91
N ARG A 134 10.97 8.57 -0.10
CA ARG A 134 11.13 8.12 -1.50
C ARG A 134 12.34 7.19 -1.66
N LYS A 135 13.49 7.54 -1.07
CA LYS A 135 14.68 6.68 -1.07
C LYS A 135 14.45 5.38 -0.31
N LEU A 136 13.80 5.44 0.86
CA LEU A 136 13.42 4.25 1.62
C LEU A 136 12.54 3.32 0.78
N SER A 137 11.53 3.86 0.10
CA SER A 137 10.69 3.12 -0.85
C SER A 137 11.52 2.37 -1.88
N MET A 138 12.45 3.04 -2.57
CA MET A 138 13.29 2.38 -3.59
C MET A 138 14.12 1.22 -3.04
N VAL A 139 14.71 1.38 -1.84
CA VAL A 139 15.51 0.32 -1.22
C VAL A 139 14.62 -0.86 -0.84
N MET A 140 13.48 -0.59 -0.20
CA MET A 140 12.53 -1.64 0.20
C MET A 140 11.88 -2.33 -1.00
N TYR A 141 11.65 -1.61 -2.09
CA TYR A 141 11.17 -2.14 -3.35
C TYR A 141 12.12 -3.21 -3.91
N GLY A 142 13.42 -2.89 -4.03
CA GLY A 142 14.41 -3.84 -4.54
C GLY A 142 14.50 -5.11 -3.69
N HIS A 143 14.45 -4.95 -2.37
CA HIS A 143 14.40 -6.08 -1.45
C HIS A 143 13.12 -6.91 -1.59
N ALA A 144 11.95 -6.27 -1.72
CA ALA A 144 10.67 -6.97 -1.87
C ALA A 144 10.57 -7.73 -3.20
N ILE A 145 11.13 -7.20 -4.29
CA ILE A 145 11.24 -7.93 -5.57
C ILE A 145 12.14 -9.16 -5.43
N SER A 146 13.25 -9.04 -4.71
CA SER A 146 14.13 -10.19 -4.42
C SER A 146 13.40 -11.27 -3.61
N ASP A 147 12.65 -10.87 -2.58
CA ASP A 147 11.83 -11.79 -1.78
C ASP A 147 10.72 -12.45 -2.61
N LEU A 148 10.03 -11.68 -3.45
CA LEU A 148 8.99 -12.19 -4.34
C LEU A 148 9.55 -13.23 -5.31
N SER A 149 10.67 -12.92 -5.96
CA SER A 149 11.36 -13.85 -6.87
C SER A 149 11.75 -15.15 -6.16
N ARG A 150 12.29 -15.06 -4.94
CA ARG A 150 12.64 -16.21 -4.11
C ARG A 150 11.41 -17.06 -3.77
N VAL A 151 10.31 -16.43 -3.34
CA VAL A 151 9.05 -17.12 -3.00
C VAL A 151 8.47 -17.82 -4.23
N MET A 152 8.50 -17.18 -5.39
CA MET A 152 7.99 -17.74 -6.65
C MET A 152 8.88 -18.85 -7.23
N SER A 153 10.16 -18.93 -6.83
CA SER A 153 11.09 -19.96 -7.31
C SER A 153 10.94 -21.32 -6.60
N VAL A 154 10.08 -21.41 -5.58
CA VAL A 154 9.82 -22.66 -4.85
C VAL A 154 9.06 -23.65 -5.74
N ALA A 155 9.48 -24.92 -5.75
CA ALA A 155 8.78 -25.98 -6.47
C ALA A 155 7.31 -26.08 -6.00
N ASN A 156 6.38 -26.23 -6.94
CA ASN A 156 4.93 -26.23 -6.68
C ASN A 156 4.42 -24.95 -6.01
N PHE A 157 5.04 -23.81 -6.30
CA PHE A 157 4.55 -22.50 -5.87
C PHE A 157 3.06 -22.33 -6.18
N CYS A 158 2.28 -22.01 -5.16
CA CYS A 158 0.87 -21.68 -5.27
C CYS A 158 0.64 -20.26 -4.70
N PRO A 159 0.11 -19.31 -5.50
CA PRO A 159 -0.10 -17.96 -5.04
C PRO A 159 -1.20 -17.91 -3.98
N ASN A 160 -0.88 -17.36 -2.83
CA ASN A 160 -1.84 -17.08 -1.75
C ASN A 160 -2.18 -15.58 -1.70
N ASP A 161 -3.11 -15.20 -0.81
CA ASP A 161 -3.54 -13.81 -0.62
C ASP A 161 -2.37 -12.86 -0.31
N ALA A 162 -1.42 -13.29 0.52
CA ALA A 162 -0.29 -12.46 0.92
C ALA A 162 0.64 -12.14 -0.25
N VAL A 163 0.91 -13.12 -1.12
CA VAL A 163 1.73 -12.89 -2.33
C VAL A 163 1.00 -11.97 -3.31
N LEU A 164 -0.30 -12.18 -3.55
CA LEU A 164 -1.09 -11.34 -4.43
C LEU A 164 -1.20 -9.90 -3.90
N ALA A 165 -1.38 -9.73 -2.58
CA ALA A 165 -1.37 -8.43 -1.92
C ALA A 165 0.01 -7.76 -2.03
N ALA A 166 1.11 -8.51 -1.88
CA ALA A 166 2.45 -7.97 -2.03
C ALA A 166 2.70 -7.46 -3.47
N ILE A 167 2.29 -8.23 -4.49
CA ILE A 167 2.37 -7.81 -5.89
C ILE A 167 1.54 -6.53 -6.12
N MET A 168 0.35 -6.45 -5.54
CA MET A 168 -0.49 -5.26 -5.64
C MET A 168 0.19 -4.04 -4.99
N CYS A 169 0.74 -4.20 -3.79
CA CYS A 169 1.49 -3.14 -3.11
C CYS A 169 2.69 -2.66 -3.94
N LEU A 170 3.42 -3.58 -4.58
CA LEU A 170 4.56 -3.24 -5.44
C LEU A 170 4.11 -2.47 -6.69
N GLY A 171 3.08 -2.95 -7.40
CA GLY A 171 2.54 -2.24 -8.56
C GLY A 171 2.04 -0.85 -8.21
N MET A 172 1.33 -0.70 -7.09
CA MET A 172 0.85 0.60 -6.61
C MET A 172 2.00 1.51 -6.19
N SER A 173 3.07 0.98 -5.59
CA SER A 173 4.21 1.79 -5.16
C SER A 173 4.90 2.50 -6.32
N GLU A 174 4.92 1.91 -7.51
CA GLU A 174 5.53 2.49 -8.70
C GLU A 174 4.72 3.66 -9.27
N ILE A 175 3.41 3.71 -9.01
CA ILE A 175 2.57 4.86 -9.36
C ILE A 175 3.03 6.08 -8.56
N TYR A 176 3.43 5.89 -7.29
CA TYR A 176 3.86 6.98 -6.40
C TYR A 176 5.37 7.25 -6.46
N SER A 177 6.18 6.23 -6.70
CA SER A 177 7.64 6.32 -6.71
C SER A 177 8.22 5.40 -7.79
N PRO A 178 8.14 5.81 -9.07
CA PRO A 178 8.61 4.97 -10.16
C PRO A 178 10.14 4.77 -10.04
N PRO A 179 10.63 3.52 -10.04
CA PRO A 179 12.04 3.21 -9.80
C PRO A 179 12.96 3.67 -10.93
N SER A 180 12.42 3.93 -12.12
CA SER A 180 13.12 4.55 -13.24
C SER A 180 12.15 5.31 -14.14
N ARG A 181 12.67 6.21 -14.99
CA ARG A 181 11.86 6.90 -16.01
C ARG A 181 11.22 5.92 -17.00
N ALA A 182 11.86 4.79 -17.30
CA ALA A 182 11.28 3.75 -18.16
C ALA A 182 10.20 2.91 -17.45
N ALA A 183 10.24 2.82 -16.11
CA ALA A 183 9.22 2.16 -15.31
C ALA A 183 7.94 3.00 -15.15
N VAL A 184 8.02 4.32 -15.42
CA VAL A 184 6.86 5.24 -15.37
C VAL A 184 5.72 4.78 -16.28
N ASP A 185 6.00 4.06 -17.37
CA ASP A 185 4.95 3.67 -18.32
C ASP A 185 4.55 2.19 -18.23
N HIS A 186 5.35 1.34 -17.56
CA HIS A 186 5.23 -0.12 -17.71
C HIS A 186 5.35 -0.94 -16.43
N GLY A 187 5.90 -0.40 -15.33
CA GLY A 187 6.11 -1.16 -14.11
C GLY A 187 4.80 -1.71 -13.55
N TRP A 188 3.85 -0.82 -13.26
CA TRP A 188 2.60 -1.21 -12.61
C TRP A 188 1.78 -2.14 -13.51
N VAL A 189 1.85 -1.93 -14.82
CA VAL A 189 1.23 -2.78 -15.85
C VAL A 189 1.78 -4.20 -15.79
N SER A 190 3.08 -4.35 -15.63
CA SER A 190 3.74 -5.66 -15.52
C SER A 190 3.35 -6.41 -14.25
N HIS A 191 3.28 -5.73 -13.10
CA HIS A 191 2.77 -6.29 -11.84
C HIS A 191 1.33 -6.71 -11.95
N ASN A 192 0.51 -5.88 -12.59
CA ASN A 192 -0.90 -6.15 -12.78
C ASN A 192 -1.11 -7.37 -13.69
N LYS A 193 -0.33 -7.48 -14.77
CA LYS A 193 -0.36 -8.62 -15.69
C LYS A 193 0.09 -9.90 -14.98
N GLY A 194 1.20 -9.84 -14.24
CA GLY A 194 1.74 -10.97 -13.48
C GLY A 194 0.78 -11.46 -12.40
N GLY A 195 0.23 -10.53 -11.59
CA GLY A 195 -0.80 -10.87 -10.60
C GLY A 195 -2.08 -11.41 -11.23
N GLY A 196 -2.44 -10.89 -12.41
CA GLY A 196 -3.52 -11.42 -13.25
C GLY A 196 -3.35 -12.90 -13.60
N GLU A 197 -2.17 -13.28 -14.09
CA GLU A 197 -1.85 -14.68 -14.41
C GLU A 197 -1.83 -15.58 -13.17
N LEU A 198 -1.31 -15.09 -12.03
CA LEU A 198 -1.31 -15.84 -10.77
C LEU A 198 -2.73 -16.07 -10.23
N LEU A 199 -3.60 -15.08 -10.36
CA LEU A 199 -5.00 -15.22 -10.02
C LEU A 199 -5.71 -16.24 -10.91
N LYS A 200 -5.40 -16.28 -12.22
CA LYS A 200 -5.94 -17.32 -13.12
C LYS A 200 -5.49 -18.70 -12.68
N ALA A 201 -4.22 -18.87 -12.35
CA ALA A 201 -3.66 -20.13 -11.87
C ALA A 201 -4.30 -20.59 -10.56
N ARG A 202 -4.65 -19.63 -9.68
CA ARG A 202 -5.38 -19.91 -8.42
C ARG A 202 -6.83 -20.34 -8.65
N GLY A 203 -7.47 -19.84 -9.70
CA GLY A 203 -8.85 -20.16 -10.04
C GLY A 203 -9.85 -19.76 -8.95
N ALA A 204 -10.90 -20.56 -8.78
CA ALA A 204 -12.04 -20.23 -7.90
C ALA A 204 -11.67 -20.08 -6.42
N SER A 205 -10.52 -20.60 -5.96
CA SER A 205 -10.13 -20.47 -4.55
C SER A 205 -9.83 -19.02 -4.14
N VAL A 206 -9.69 -18.09 -5.09
CA VAL A 206 -9.61 -16.65 -4.78
C VAL A 206 -10.85 -16.13 -4.06
N LEU A 207 -12.02 -16.74 -4.32
CA LEU A 207 -13.29 -16.31 -3.74
C LEU A 207 -13.52 -16.82 -2.30
N GLN A 208 -12.60 -17.62 -1.76
CA GLN A 208 -12.74 -18.22 -0.42
C GLN A 208 -12.41 -17.24 0.72
N SER A 209 -11.88 -16.07 0.39
CA SER A 209 -11.37 -15.08 1.35
C SER A 209 -11.77 -13.67 0.94
N ARG A 210 -12.08 -12.81 1.92
CA ARG A 210 -12.42 -11.41 1.65
C ARG A 210 -11.29 -10.65 0.97
N LEU A 211 -10.04 -10.92 1.37
CA LEU A 211 -8.87 -10.31 0.74
C LEU A 211 -8.69 -10.82 -0.70
N GLY A 212 -8.78 -12.13 -0.93
CA GLY A 212 -8.78 -12.68 -2.30
C GLY A 212 -9.85 -12.06 -3.20
N MET A 213 -11.09 -11.93 -2.75
CA MET A 213 -12.17 -11.27 -3.49
C MET A 213 -11.84 -9.80 -3.82
N GLY A 214 -11.36 -9.04 -2.82
CA GLY A 214 -10.95 -7.65 -3.01
C GLY A 214 -9.77 -7.50 -3.98
N LEU A 215 -8.78 -8.38 -3.90
CA LEU A 215 -7.64 -8.40 -4.82
C LEU A 215 -8.09 -8.76 -6.24
N PHE A 216 -8.94 -9.76 -6.41
CA PHE A 216 -9.52 -10.12 -7.72
C PHE A 216 -10.18 -8.91 -8.39
N LEU A 217 -11.07 -8.23 -7.67
CA LEU A 217 -11.73 -7.04 -8.17
C LEU A 217 -10.72 -5.96 -8.54
N HIS A 218 -9.74 -5.70 -7.67
CA HIS A 218 -8.76 -4.66 -7.93
C HIS A 218 -7.91 -4.97 -9.17
N PHE A 219 -7.35 -6.18 -9.29
CA PHE A 219 -6.59 -6.62 -10.47
C PHE A 219 -7.44 -6.53 -11.75
N ARG A 220 -8.72 -6.90 -11.67
CA ARG A 220 -9.64 -6.79 -12.81
C ARG A 220 -9.85 -5.34 -13.27
N VAL A 221 -10.11 -4.42 -12.34
CA VAL A 221 -10.38 -3.01 -12.66
C VAL A 221 -9.15 -2.35 -13.26
N THR A 222 -8.03 -2.54 -12.59
CA THR A 222 -6.76 -1.95 -12.99
C THR A 222 -6.28 -2.54 -14.33
N GLY A 223 -6.53 -3.82 -14.58
CA GLY A 223 -6.27 -4.44 -15.88
C GLY A 223 -7.20 -3.95 -17.00
N LEU A 224 -8.50 -3.81 -16.73
CA LEU A 224 -9.45 -3.18 -17.66
C LEU A 224 -9.06 -1.74 -17.98
N TRP A 225 -8.62 -1.00 -16.97
CA TRP A 225 -8.11 0.36 -17.14
C TRP A 225 -6.85 0.38 -18.02
N THR A 226 -5.87 -0.51 -17.78
CA THR A 226 -4.69 -0.62 -18.65
C THR A 226 -5.09 -0.88 -20.10
N GLN A 227 -5.98 -1.84 -20.33
CA GLN A 227 -6.46 -2.19 -21.66
C GLN A 227 -7.09 -0.98 -22.34
N LEU A 228 -7.94 -0.25 -21.62
CA LEU A 228 -8.61 0.95 -22.12
C LEU A 228 -7.64 2.07 -22.48
N VAL A 229 -6.68 2.36 -21.62
CA VAL A 229 -5.65 3.37 -21.88
C VAL A 229 -4.82 2.98 -23.10
N PHE A 230 -4.47 1.71 -23.24
CA PHE A 230 -3.69 1.21 -24.37
C PHE A 230 -4.47 1.31 -25.69
N ASP A 231 -5.71 0.81 -25.70
CA ASP A 231 -6.57 0.84 -26.89
C ASP A 231 -6.90 2.29 -27.29
N ALA A 232 -7.21 3.17 -26.33
CA ALA A 232 -7.42 4.59 -26.60
C ALA A 232 -6.14 5.27 -27.13
N SER A 233 -4.96 4.91 -26.63
CA SER A 233 -3.69 5.45 -27.16
C SER A 233 -3.47 5.03 -28.60
N ILE A 234 -3.81 3.79 -28.97
CA ILE A 234 -3.77 3.34 -30.37
C ILE A 234 -4.70 4.20 -31.22
N LEU A 235 -5.95 4.44 -30.79
CA LEU A 235 -6.89 5.28 -31.54
C LEU A 235 -6.39 6.71 -31.73
N LEU A 236 -5.79 7.29 -30.71
CA LEU A 236 -5.28 8.66 -30.74
C LEU A 236 -4.01 8.80 -31.59
N GLN A 237 -3.23 7.73 -31.76
CA GLN A 237 -1.95 7.73 -32.48
C GLN A 237 -2.03 7.09 -33.88
N SER A 238 -3.11 6.37 -34.21
CA SER A 238 -3.24 5.68 -35.49
C SER A 238 -3.38 6.68 -36.64
N GLN A 239 -2.32 6.83 -37.44
CA GLN A 239 -2.42 7.40 -38.78
C GLN A 239 -3.13 6.42 -39.74
N PRO A 240 -3.89 6.91 -40.73
CA PRO A 240 -4.56 6.06 -41.70
C PRO A 240 -3.51 5.35 -42.56
N GLY A 241 -3.24 4.08 -42.28
CA GLY A 241 -2.32 3.24 -43.06
C GLY A 241 -1.53 2.20 -42.26
N ASN A 242 -1.41 2.36 -40.93
CA ASN A 242 -0.73 1.36 -40.11
C ASN A 242 -1.67 0.22 -39.73
N GLN A 243 -1.26 -1.00 -40.07
CA GLN A 243 -1.94 -2.24 -39.74
C GLN A 243 -2.15 -2.29 -38.22
N ALA A 244 -3.41 -2.38 -37.79
CA ALA A 244 -3.79 -2.37 -36.38
C ALA A 244 -2.96 -3.41 -35.61
N CYS A 245 -2.07 -2.93 -34.73
CA CYS A 245 -1.34 -3.80 -33.82
C CYS A 245 -2.38 -4.53 -32.97
N LYS A 246 -2.47 -5.86 -33.09
CA LYS A 246 -3.40 -6.66 -32.29
C LYS A 246 -2.98 -6.53 -30.83
N SER A 247 -3.70 -5.73 -30.04
CA SER A 247 -3.47 -5.68 -28.59
C SER A 247 -3.82 -7.05 -28.01
N VAL A 248 -2.88 -7.64 -27.28
CA VAL A 248 -3.16 -8.87 -26.54
C VAL A 248 -4.07 -8.49 -25.37
N PRO A 249 -5.26 -9.11 -25.23
CA PRO A 249 -6.18 -8.75 -24.16
C PRO A 249 -5.52 -8.89 -22.80
N PHE A 250 -5.66 -7.86 -21.97
CA PHE A 250 -5.16 -7.89 -20.61
C PHE A 250 -5.78 -9.06 -19.81
N PRO A 251 -5.01 -9.75 -18.94
CA PRO A 251 -5.57 -10.77 -18.06
C PRO A 251 -6.75 -10.21 -17.26
N PHE A 252 -7.92 -10.83 -17.41
CA PHE A 252 -9.19 -10.38 -16.79
C PHE A 252 -9.92 -9.19 -17.42
N ALA A 253 -9.55 -8.77 -18.63
CA ALA A 253 -10.45 -7.96 -19.46
C ALA A 253 -11.64 -8.77 -20.03
N ASP A 254 -11.64 -10.09 -19.81
CA ASP A 254 -12.66 -11.01 -20.31
C ASP A 254 -14.06 -10.73 -19.73
N ARG A 255 -15.05 -10.71 -20.64
CA ARG A 255 -16.48 -10.60 -20.33
C ARG A 255 -17.02 -11.85 -19.62
N GLY A 256 -16.42 -13.02 -19.82
CA GLY A 256 -16.82 -14.28 -19.17
C GLY A 256 -16.70 -14.27 -17.64
N LEU A 257 -15.98 -13.30 -17.08
CA LEU A 257 -15.72 -13.18 -15.65
C LEU A 257 -16.70 -12.24 -14.92
N ARG A 258 -17.76 -11.76 -15.61
CA ARG A 258 -18.80 -10.92 -15.01
C ARG A 258 -19.46 -11.58 -13.79
N SER A 259 -19.85 -12.85 -13.91
CA SER A 259 -20.46 -13.61 -12.81
C SER A 259 -19.54 -13.73 -11.59
N ILE A 260 -18.23 -13.93 -11.81
CA ILE A 260 -17.24 -13.97 -10.74
C ILE A 260 -17.09 -12.60 -10.08
N SER A 261 -17.18 -11.52 -10.86
CA SER A 261 -17.13 -10.15 -10.34
C SER A 261 -18.32 -9.85 -9.44
N GLN A 262 -19.52 -10.25 -9.86
CA GLN A 262 -20.75 -10.12 -9.08
C GLN A 262 -20.69 -10.87 -7.75
N ILE A 263 -20.11 -12.07 -7.76
CA ILE A 263 -19.90 -12.84 -6.52
C ILE A 263 -18.89 -12.12 -5.62
N ALA A 264 -17.74 -11.70 -6.17
CA ALA A 264 -16.65 -11.10 -5.39
C ALA A 264 -17.01 -9.71 -4.81
N SER A 265 -17.86 -8.97 -5.50
CA SER A 265 -18.27 -7.61 -5.12
C SER A 265 -19.53 -7.56 -4.25
N GLU A 266 -20.15 -8.72 -4.01
CA GLU A 266 -21.42 -8.85 -3.28
C GLU A 266 -22.56 -7.98 -3.86
N ASN A 267 -22.62 -7.79 -5.19
CA ASN A 267 -23.57 -6.89 -5.88
C ASN A 267 -23.45 -5.41 -5.48
N SER A 268 -22.23 -4.96 -5.19
CA SER A 268 -21.95 -3.56 -4.86
C SER A 268 -22.08 -2.62 -6.06
N LEU A 269 -22.10 -1.30 -5.83
CA LEU A 269 -22.00 -0.29 -6.89
C LEU A 269 -20.76 -0.51 -7.79
N TYR A 270 -19.77 -1.22 -7.25
CA TYR A 270 -18.56 -1.59 -7.96
C TYR A 270 -18.80 -2.54 -9.13
N ASP A 271 -19.81 -3.41 -9.06
CA ASP A 271 -20.23 -4.21 -10.21
C ASP A 271 -20.66 -3.33 -11.35
N MET A 272 -21.48 -2.31 -11.09
CA MET A 272 -21.91 -1.42 -12.16
C MET A 272 -20.72 -0.76 -12.85
N LEU A 273 -19.69 -0.37 -12.11
CA LEU A 273 -18.47 0.17 -12.71
C LEU A 273 -17.77 -0.88 -13.59
N ILE A 274 -17.56 -2.10 -13.08
CA ILE A 274 -16.93 -3.19 -13.83
C ILE A 274 -17.72 -3.55 -15.09
N GLU A 275 -19.03 -3.73 -14.97
CA GLU A 275 -19.92 -4.07 -16.08
C GLU A 275 -19.86 -3.02 -17.18
N ARG A 276 -19.76 -1.73 -16.82
CA ARG A 276 -19.60 -0.64 -17.79
C ARG A 276 -18.21 -0.63 -18.40
N LEU A 277 -17.15 -0.86 -17.61
CA LEU A 277 -15.77 -0.85 -18.09
C LEU A 277 -15.46 -1.99 -19.07
N VAL A 278 -16.05 -3.16 -18.86
CA VAL A 278 -15.82 -4.38 -19.66
C VAL A 278 -16.28 -4.24 -21.12
N ASP A 279 -17.28 -3.41 -21.39
CA ASP A 279 -17.82 -3.23 -22.75
C ASP A 279 -17.04 -2.21 -23.58
N ILE A 280 -16.39 -1.25 -22.93
CA ILE A 280 -15.74 -0.12 -23.58
C ILE A 280 -14.63 -0.55 -24.55
N PRO A 281 -13.72 -1.50 -24.26
CA PRO A 281 -12.69 -1.90 -25.22
C PRO A 281 -13.26 -2.43 -26.53
N GLY A 282 -14.33 -3.24 -26.43
CA GLY A 282 -15.05 -3.75 -27.61
C GLY A 282 -15.69 -2.62 -28.42
N LEU A 283 -16.33 -1.67 -27.72
CA LEU A 283 -16.90 -0.48 -28.37
C LEU A 283 -15.84 0.37 -29.08
N LEU A 284 -14.68 0.57 -28.46
CA LEU A 284 -13.56 1.31 -29.05
C LEU A 284 -12.99 0.59 -30.28
N HIS A 285 -12.87 -0.73 -30.24
CA HIS A 285 -12.48 -1.53 -31.39
C HIS A 285 -13.49 -1.42 -32.55
N ASP A 286 -14.79 -1.50 -32.26
CA ASP A 286 -15.84 -1.40 -33.26
C ASP A 286 -15.86 0.00 -33.91
N VAL A 287 -15.69 1.05 -33.12
CA VAL A 287 -15.56 2.42 -33.62
C VAL A 287 -14.34 2.54 -34.55
N ASN A 288 -13.20 1.95 -34.20
CA ASN A 288 -12.01 1.94 -35.05
C ASN A 288 -12.23 1.19 -36.37
N ALA A 289 -12.84 0.00 -36.30
CA ALA A 289 -13.13 -0.82 -37.47
C ALA A 289 -14.11 -0.12 -38.43
N LEU A 290 -15.12 0.57 -37.89
CA LEU A 290 -16.05 1.39 -38.68
C LEU A 290 -15.36 2.60 -39.31
N SER A 291 -14.40 3.21 -38.59
CA SER A 291 -13.61 4.35 -39.08
C SER A 291 -12.66 3.93 -40.22
N GLY A 292 -12.00 2.78 -40.09
CA GLY A 292 -11.09 2.23 -41.10
C GLY A 292 -11.79 1.71 -42.37
N ARG A 293 -13.07 1.32 -42.30
CA ARG A 293 -13.85 0.87 -43.47
C ARG A 293 -14.42 2.02 -44.31
N ARG A 294 -14.51 3.24 -43.77
CA ARG A 294 -15.09 4.40 -44.49
C ARG A 294 -14.02 5.28 -45.11
N GLY A 295 -13.57 4.92 -46.31
CA GLY A 295 -12.95 5.85 -47.25
C GLY A 295 -13.93 6.88 -47.87
N PHE A 296 -15.10 7.16 -47.25
CA PHE A 296 -16.22 7.80 -47.94
C PHE A 296 -16.92 8.98 -47.22
N LEU A 297 -16.37 9.54 -46.15
CA LEU A 297 -16.84 10.85 -45.66
C LEU A 297 -15.64 11.72 -45.32
N LYS A 298 -15.21 12.53 -46.30
CA LYS A 298 -14.42 13.74 -46.07
C LYS A 298 -15.28 14.75 -45.31
N GLY A 299 -15.46 14.51 -44.01
CA GLY A 299 -16.09 15.44 -43.08
C GLY A 299 -15.25 15.43 -41.80
N SER A 300 -14.53 16.52 -41.55
CA SER A 300 -13.46 16.64 -40.54
C SER A 300 -13.92 16.57 -39.07
N ASP A 301 -15.22 16.51 -38.79
CA ASP A 301 -15.73 16.58 -37.40
C ASP A 301 -15.79 15.23 -36.67
N TYR A 302 -16.03 14.12 -37.39
CA TYR A 302 -16.34 12.84 -36.73
C TYR A 302 -15.13 12.23 -35.99
N CYS A 303 -13.93 12.43 -36.52
CA CYS A 303 -12.69 12.01 -35.87
C CYS A 303 -12.41 12.83 -34.59
N GLY A 304 -12.82 14.11 -34.59
CA GLY A 304 -12.72 15.00 -33.44
C GLY A 304 -13.64 14.57 -32.29
N GLU A 305 -14.89 14.23 -32.59
CA GLU A 305 -15.87 13.80 -31.58
C GLU A 305 -15.50 12.48 -30.91
N VAL A 306 -15.06 11.47 -31.69
CA VAL A 306 -14.59 10.18 -31.14
C VAL A 306 -13.36 10.38 -30.24
N THR A 307 -12.42 11.24 -30.66
CA THR A 307 -11.23 11.59 -29.88
C THR A 307 -11.61 12.32 -28.59
N GLN A 308 -12.56 13.25 -28.63
CA GLN A 308 -13.06 13.96 -27.44
C GLN A 308 -13.79 13.01 -26.49
N LEU A 309 -14.61 12.09 -27.00
CA LEU A 309 -15.31 11.10 -26.19
C LEU A 309 -14.33 10.14 -25.50
N ALA A 310 -13.32 9.64 -26.22
CA ALA A 310 -12.27 8.79 -25.64
C ALA A 310 -11.49 9.54 -24.54
N ARG A 311 -11.12 10.80 -24.77
CA ARG A 311 -10.46 11.65 -23.76
C ARG A 311 -11.34 11.90 -22.54
N TRP A 312 -12.62 12.24 -22.74
CA TRP A 312 -13.58 12.45 -21.65
C TRP A 312 -13.78 11.19 -20.83
N LEU A 313 -13.91 10.04 -21.49
CA LEU A 313 -14.09 8.74 -20.85
C LEU A 313 -12.86 8.36 -20.02
N LEU A 314 -11.65 8.56 -20.55
CA LEU A 314 -10.41 8.39 -19.80
C LEU A 314 -10.34 9.30 -18.58
N ILE A 315 -10.71 10.58 -18.69
CA ILE A 315 -10.75 11.48 -17.53
C ILE A 315 -11.73 11.00 -16.47
N LYS A 316 -12.95 10.59 -16.88
CA LYS A 316 -13.98 10.12 -15.94
C LYS A 316 -13.59 8.83 -15.23
N ILE A 317 -13.00 7.88 -15.94
CA ILE A 317 -12.55 6.63 -15.32
C ILE A 317 -11.31 6.90 -14.45
N ARG A 318 -10.39 7.78 -14.86
CA ARG A 318 -9.24 8.20 -14.03
C ARG A 318 -9.70 8.76 -12.68
N LEU A 319 -10.73 9.61 -12.69
CA LEU A 319 -11.35 10.14 -11.48
C LEU A 319 -12.05 9.03 -10.66
N ALA A 320 -12.74 8.08 -11.32
CA ALA A 320 -13.45 6.99 -10.66
C ALA A 320 -12.51 5.97 -9.98
N VAL A 321 -11.30 5.75 -10.52
CA VAL A 321 -10.31 4.81 -9.96
C VAL A 321 -9.35 5.48 -8.97
N HIS A 322 -9.45 6.81 -8.75
CA HIS A 322 -8.54 7.59 -7.90
C HIS A 322 -7.04 7.37 -8.22
N MET A 323 -6.73 7.15 -9.51
CA MET A 323 -5.35 6.97 -9.98
C MET A 323 -4.74 8.34 -10.29
N ASP A 324 -4.08 8.95 -9.29
CA ASP A 324 -3.31 10.18 -9.44
C ASP A 324 -1.99 9.93 -10.20
N TYR A 325 -2.09 9.57 -11.49
CA TYR A 325 -0.97 9.59 -12.42
C TYR A 325 -0.53 11.04 -12.68
N PRO A 326 0.76 11.34 -12.90
CA PRO A 326 1.15 12.60 -13.55
C PRO A 326 0.56 12.66 -14.97
N SER A 327 0.11 13.84 -15.37
CA SER A 327 -0.37 14.16 -16.71
C SER A 327 0.69 13.80 -17.77
N LEU A 328 0.26 13.14 -18.85
CA LEU A 328 0.96 13.26 -20.12
C LEU A 328 0.79 14.72 -20.58
N GLY A 329 1.72 15.58 -20.17
CA GLY A 329 1.86 16.96 -20.65
C GLY A 329 0.86 17.97 -20.07
N ASP A 330 1.29 18.70 -19.05
CA ASP A 330 0.69 19.99 -18.66
C ASP A 330 1.02 21.07 -19.69
N SER A 331 0.49 20.91 -20.90
CA SER A 331 0.38 22.02 -21.85
C SER A 331 -0.82 21.74 -22.76
N LEU A 332 -1.96 22.37 -22.45
CA LEU A 332 -2.83 23.08 -23.41
C LEU A 332 -4.09 23.62 -22.69
N PRO A 333 -4.61 24.78 -23.12
CA PRO A 333 -5.63 25.53 -22.40
C PRO A 333 -7.02 24.88 -22.54
N MET A 334 -7.84 25.04 -21.50
CA MET A 334 -9.27 24.74 -21.54
C MET A 334 -9.95 25.60 -22.62
N PRO A 335 -10.79 25.02 -23.50
CA PRO A 335 -11.65 25.81 -24.36
C PRO A 335 -12.70 26.51 -23.51
N ARG A 336 -12.88 27.80 -23.76
CA ARG A 336 -14.07 28.55 -23.35
C ARG A 336 -15.25 28.15 -24.21
#